data_AF-A0A5N5HNV6-F1
#
_entry.id   AF-A0A5N5HNV6-F1
#
_cell.length_a   1.000
_cell.length_b   1.000
_cell.length_c   1.000
_cell.angle_alpha   90.00
_cell.angle_beta   90.00
_cell.angle_gamma   90.00
#
_symmetry.space_group_name_H-M   'P 1'
#
loop_
_entity.id
_entity.type
_entity.pdbx_description
1 polymer ?
#
loop_
_entity_poly.entity_id
_entity_poly.type
_entity_poly.pdbx_seq_one_letter_code
_entity_poly.pdbx_strand_id
1 'polypeptide(L)'
;MSGVSLAVAPRSEPDTTTTAPGSKPQDKPLHRQQHQQPAVGGVMGSLRVIELQLVAFIMVFSVSGLVPLFDLIFPAFASAYLLALSRLAFPSHGPVSSSSREIFQGSRFFRFYVVAGTTIGLFLPLAYVLGGFARGDEHAVRSATPHLFLLSFQILTENVISGLSLFSPPVRALVPLLYTVRRIFVILDWMKDVWLNKTLPANAQFKDVAWFWFGRSLAVANFIYFSINLFGFLIPRFLPRAFERYFKERDELESKSVEDKRSAAANKLEPVADKKSD
;
A
#
# COMPACT_ATOMS: atom_id res chain seq x y z
N MET A 1 1.58 -0.18 23.37
CA MET A 1 0.25 0.31 23.80
C MET A 1 0.23 1.83 23.63
N SER A 2 -0.93 2.37 23.22
CA SER A 2 -1.27 3.78 22.95
C SER A 2 -0.65 4.37 21.67
N GLY A 3 -1.36 4.84 20.64
CA GLY A 3 -2.78 5.17 20.47
C GLY A 3 -2.91 6.59 19.92
N VAL A 4 -3.43 6.78 18.69
CA VAL A 4 -4.04 8.01 18.14
C VAL A 4 -4.91 7.55 16.94
N SER A 5 -6.17 7.14 17.12
CA SER A 5 -7.37 7.95 17.37
C SER A 5 -7.66 8.94 16.23
N LEU A 6 -8.49 8.51 15.27
CA LEU A 6 -9.19 9.38 14.34
C LEU A 6 -10.22 10.19 15.12
N ALA A 7 -10.10 11.52 15.09
CA ALA A 7 -11.11 12.43 15.60
C ALA A 7 -12.30 12.45 14.62
N VAL A 8 -13.41 11.84 15.01
CA VAL A 8 -14.74 12.11 14.44
C VAL A 8 -15.54 12.81 15.54
N ALA A 9 -16.00 14.03 15.24
CA ALA A 9 -16.79 14.84 16.15
C ALA A 9 -18.17 14.20 16.41
N PRO A 10 -18.65 14.12 17.68
CA PRO A 10 -20.03 13.77 17.95
C PRO A 10 -20.95 14.97 17.72
N ARG A 11 -22.04 14.70 17.01
CA ARG A 11 -23.22 15.54 16.82
C ARG A 11 -23.79 15.97 18.19
N SER A 12 -24.02 17.26 18.36
CA SER A 12 -24.63 17.84 19.57
C SER A 12 -26.15 17.84 19.45
N GLU A 13 -26.84 17.15 20.35
CA GLU A 13 -28.25 17.42 20.71
C GLU A 13 -28.37 17.39 22.25
N PRO A 14 -29.14 18.30 22.87
CA PRO A 14 -29.06 18.56 24.32
C PRO A 14 -30.15 17.81 25.10
N ASP A 15 -29.78 17.18 26.21
CA ASP A 15 -30.71 16.63 27.20
C ASP A 15 -30.95 17.61 28.36
N THR A 16 -32.23 17.79 28.66
CA THR A 16 -32.77 18.66 29.71
C THR A 16 -33.07 17.82 30.96
N THR A 17 -32.34 18.12 32.05
CA THR A 17 -32.77 18.18 33.46
C THR A 17 -33.59 17.02 34.08
N THR A 18 -33.10 16.47 35.22
CA THR A 18 -33.67 16.69 36.58
C THR A 18 -33.34 15.55 37.59
N THR A 19 -33.02 15.98 38.82
CA THR A 19 -33.08 15.34 40.16
C THR A 19 -31.96 14.45 40.72
N ALA A 20 -31.67 14.72 42.01
CA ALA A 20 -30.54 14.32 42.85
C ALA A 20 -30.90 13.20 43.87
N PRO A 21 -30.26 13.06 45.06
CA PRO A 21 -28.99 12.38 45.37
C PRO A 21 -29.14 11.23 46.41
N GLY A 22 -28.17 10.31 46.53
CA GLY A 22 -28.17 9.36 47.67
C GLY A 22 -27.02 8.34 47.77
N SER A 23 -26.31 8.39 48.91
CA SER A 23 -25.59 7.31 49.65
C SER A 23 -24.41 6.51 49.04
N LYS A 24 -23.25 6.60 49.71
CA LYS A 24 -22.10 5.65 49.74
C LYS A 24 -22.35 4.53 50.80
N PRO A 25 -21.41 3.61 51.11
CA PRO A 25 -20.53 2.72 50.31
C PRO A 25 -20.63 1.23 50.75
N GLN A 26 -20.13 0.24 49.98
CA GLN A 26 -19.76 -1.06 50.58
C GLN A 26 -18.80 -1.94 49.73
N ASP A 27 -18.06 -2.76 50.45
CA ASP A 27 -16.83 -3.51 50.13
C ASP A 27 -16.94 -4.69 49.13
N LYS A 28 -15.76 -5.03 48.58
CA LYS A 28 -15.32 -6.19 47.76
C LYS A 28 -15.67 -7.59 48.37
N PRO A 29 -15.39 -8.77 47.74
CA PRO A 29 -14.75 -9.08 46.41
C PRO A 29 -15.41 -10.24 45.59
N LEU A 30 -14.75 -10.59 44.46
CA LEU A 30 -14.55 -11.93 43.87
C LEU A 30 -15.38 -12.38 42.62
N HIS A 31 -14.60 -12.69 41.56
CA HIS A 31 -14.83 -13.61 40.45
C HIS A 31 -16.12 -13.53 39.59
N ARG A 32 -15.98 -12.88 38.43
CA ARG A 32 -16.54 -13.39 37.16
C ARG A 32 -15.57 -13.13 36.02
N GLN A 33 -14.61 -14.05 35.85
CA GLN A 33 -13.82 -14.16 34.61
C GLN A 33 -14.78 -14.57 33.49
N GLN A 34 -15.37 -13.58 32.82
CA GLN A 34 -15.98 -13.81 31.53
C GLN A 34 -14.87 -13.72 30.49
N HIS A 35 -14.54 -14.88 29.91
CA HIS A 35 -13.76 -15.01 28.69
C HIS A 35 -14.37 -14.11 27.61
N GLN A 36 -13.86 -12.89 27.47
CA GLN A 36 -13.99 -12.10 26.25
C GLN A 36 -12.65 -12.18 25.54
N GLN A 37 -12.60 -13.07 24.55
CA GLN A 37 -11.60 -13.01 23.50
C GLN A 37 -11.58 -11.58 22.94
N PRO A 38 -10.46 -10.84 23.02
CA PRO A 38 -10.42 -9.52 22.42
C PRO A 38 -10.38 -9.68 20.90
N ALA A 39 -11.31 -9.00 20.26
CA ALA A 39 -11.49 -8.88 18.83
C ALA A 39 -10.17 -8.64 18.06
N VAL A 40 -9.69 -9.68 17.37
CA VAL A 40 -8.67 -9.55 16.31
C VAL A 40 -9.33 -9.23 14.94
N GLY A 41 -10.67 -9.16 14.87
CA GLY A 41 -11.42 -9.01 13.62
C GLY A 41 -11.56 -7.59 13.05
N GLY A 42 -11.22 -6.53 13.80
CA GLY A 42 -11.51 -5.14 13.38
C GLY A 42 -10.56 -4.56 12.31
N VAL A 43 -9.26 -4.87 12.41
CA VAL A 43 -8.21 -4.33 11.50
C VAL A 43 -7.96 -5.25 10.31
N MET A 44 -8.11 -6.56 10.52
CA MET A 44 -8.02 -7.55 9.44
C MET A 44 -9.25 -7.49 8.52
N GLY A 45 -10.42 -7.11 9.07
CA GLY A 45 -11.64 -6.84 8.31
C GLY A 45 -11.55 -5.57 7.47
N SER A 46 -10.96 -4.49 7.97
CA SER A 46 -10.85 -3.23 7.21
C SER A 46 -9.92 -3.34 6.00
N LEU A 47 -8.80 -4.06 6.12
CA LEU A 47 -7.91 -4.32 4.98
C LEU A 47 -8.60 -5.16 3.89
N ARG A 48 -9.34 -6.20 4.29
CA ARG A 48 -10.18 -7.00 3.36
C ARG A 48 -11.23 -6.16 2.67
N VAL A 49 -11.87 -5.23 3.39
CA VAL A 49 -12.87 -4.31 2.80
C VAL A 49 -12.21 -3.34 1.80
N ILE A 50 -11.04 -2.80 2.11
CA ILE A 50 -10.29 -1.94 1.17
C ILE A 50 -9.91 -2.73 -0.09
N GLU A 51 -9.40 -3.96 0.06
CA GLU A 51 -9.09 -4.83 -1.08
C GLU A 51 -10.33 -5.12 -1.94
N LEU A 52 -11.46 -5.45 -1.32
CA LEU A 52 -12.73 -5.66 -2.01
C LEU A 52 -13.18 -4.40 -2.76
N GLN A 53 -13.03 -3.23 -2.16
CA GLN A 53 -13.38 -1.97 -2.79
C GLN A 53 -12.45 -1.63 -3.97
N LEU A 54 -11.15 -1.91 -3.84
CA LEU A 54 -10.20 -1.78 -4.94
C LEU A 54 -10.55 -2.72 -6.09
N VAL A 55 -10.92 -3.97 -5.80
CA VAL A 55 -11.37 -4.93 -6.81
C VAL A 55 -12.65 -4.45 -7.50
N ALA A 56 -13.63 -3.97 -6.74
CA ALA A 56 -14.85 -3.41 -7.31
C ALA A 56 -14.55 -2.22 -8.24
N PHE A 57 -13.68 -1.31 -7.79
CA PHE A 57 -13.26 -0.15 -8.58
C PHE A 57 -12.52 -0.54 -9.87
N ILE A 58 -11.61 -1.52 -9.77
CA ILE A 58 -10.92 -2.12 -10.92
C ILE A 58 -11.92 -2.73 -11.90
N MET A 59 -12.89 -3.51 -11.43
CA MET A 59 -13.89 -4.14 -12.30
C MET A 59 -14.75 -3.10 -13.01
N VAL A 60 -15.22 -2.07 -12.29
CA VAL A 60 -15.98 -0.96 -12.88
C VAL A 60 -15.20 -0.29 -14.00
N PHE A 61 -13.92 0.04 -13.78
CA PHE A 61 -13.08 0.65 -14.82
C PHE A 61 -12.76 -0.27 -15.98
N SER A 62 -12.58 -1.57 -15.73
CA SER A 62 -12.35 -2.58 -16.77
C SER A 62 -13.57 -2.72 -17.69
N VAL A 63 -14.76 -2.79 -17.09
CA VAL A 63 -16.03 -2.98 -17.83
C VAL A 63 -16.47 -1.69 -18.53
N SER A 64 -16.12 -0.51 -17.98
CA SER A 64 -16.49 0.78 -18.58
C SER A 64 -15.75 1.10 -19.88
N GLY A 65 -14.71 0.34 -20.26
CA GLY A 65 -13.93 0.60 -21.48
C GLY A 65 -13.10 1.89 -21.45
N LEU A 66 -12.95 2.50 -20.27
CA LEU A 66 -12.21 3.76 -20.06
C LEU A 66 -10.71 3.55 -19.98
N VAL A 67 -10.26 2.30 -19.85
CA VAL A 67 -8.87 1.91 -19.70
C VAL A 67 -8.36 1.32 -21.02
N PRO A 68 -7.25 1.83 -21.59
CA PRO A 68 -6.63 1.24 -22.77
C PRO A 68 -6.28 -0.24 -22.58
N LEU A 69 -6.39 -1.05 -23.64
CA LEU A 69 -6.09 -2.49 -23.58
C LEU A 69 -4.70 -2.79 -23.03
N PHE A 70 -3.69 -1.97 -23.38
CA PHE A 70 -2.34 -2.11 -22.85
C PHE A 70 -2.27 -1.94 -21.33
N ASP A 71 -3.04 -1.02 -20.75
CA ASP A 71 -3.11 -0.82 -19.31
C ASP A 71 -3.90 -1.94 -18.62
N LEU A 72 -4.90 -2.51 -19.30
CA LEU A 72 -5.70 -3.63 -18.80
C LEU A 72 -4.89 -4.93 -18.69
N ILE A 73 -4.06 -5.24 -19.68
CA ILE A 73 -3.22 -6.45 -19.69
C ILE A 73 -1.96 -6.32 -18.83
N PHE A 74 -1.49 -5.09 -18.60
CA PHE A 74 -0.24 -4.84 -17.88
C PHE A 74 -0.19 -5.48 -16.47
N PRO A 75 -1.22 -5.37 -15.61
CA PRO A 75 -1.22 -6.04 -14.31
C PRO A 75 -1.04 -7.56 -14.39
N ALA A 76 -1.61 -8.21 -15.42
CA ALA A 76 -1.44 -9.65 -15.62
C ALA A 76 0.00 -9.99 -15.99
N PHE A 77 0.61 -9.25 -16.91
CA PHE A 77 2.03 -9.42 -17.26
C PHE A 77 2.96 -9.11 -16.08
N ALA A 78 2.70 -8.03 -15.34
CA ALA A 78 3.47 -7.66 -14.15
C ALA A 78 3.39 -8.77 -13.09
N SER A 79 2.21 -9.32 -12.85
CA SER A 79 2.01 -10.43 -11.90
C SER A 79 2.76 -11.69 -12.34
N ALA A 80 2.66 -12.08 -13.62
CA ALA A 80 3.39 -13.22 -14.17
C ALA A 80 4.91 -13.04 -14.06
N TYR A 81 5.42 -11.84 -14.35
CA TYR A 81 6.83 -11.51 -14.22
C TYR A 81 7.31 -11.55 -12.77
N LEU A 82 6.54 -11.00 -11.83
CA LEU A 82 6.86 -11.04 -10.39
C LEU A 82 6.86 -12.48 -9.86
N LEU A 83 5.96 -13.34 -10.32
CA LEU A 83 5.95 -14.77 -10.01
C LEU A 83 7.16 -15.50 -10.59
N ALA A 84 7.56 -15.18 -11.82
CA ALA A 84 8.77 -15.73 -12.41
C ALA A 84 10.01 -15.32 -11.60
N LEU A 85 10.12 -14.04 -11.23
CA LEU A 85 11.22 -13.54 -10.40
C LEU A 85 11.24 -14.17 -9.00
N SER A 86 10.09 -14.37 -8.36
CA SER A 86 10.03 -14.99 -7.04
C SER A 86 10.45 -16.45 -7.04
N ARG A 87 10.34 -17.15 -8.17
CA ARG A 87 10.78 -18.55 -8.31
C ARG A 87 12.21 -18.69 -8.82
N LEU A 88 12.62 -17.84 -9.76
CA LEU A 88 13.89 -18.01 -10.48
C LEU A 88 15.04 -17.19 -9.87
N ALA A 89 14.79 -15.93 -9.52
CA ALA A 89 15.85 -15.00 -9.12
C ALA A 89 15.90 -14.79 -7.60
N PHE A 90 14.74 -14.68 -6.96
CA PHE A 90 14.62 -14.34 -5.54
C PHE A 90 13.70 -15.30 -4.78
N PRO A 91 14.05 -16.60 -4.69
CA PRO A 91 13.30 -17.57 -3.90
C PRO A 91 13.16 -17.11 -2.45
N SER A 92 11.99 -17.36 -1.86
CA SER A 92 11.69 -17.04 -0.46
C SER A 92 12.23 -18.14 0.44
N HIS A 93 13.23 -17.82 1.26
CA HIS A 93 13.87 -18.77 2.17
C HIS A 93 13.17 -18.75 3.54
N GLY A 94 12.14 -19.57 3.70
CA GLY A 94 11.56 -19.90 5.02
C GLY A 94 10.84 -18.76 5.76
N PRO A 95 10.23 -19.05 6.93
CA PRO A 95 9.43 -18.09 7.67
C PRO A 95 10.33 -16.97 8.19
N VAL A 96 10.13 -15.79 7.63
CA VAL A 96 10.81 -14.56 8.02
C VAL A 96 10.51 -14.33 9.51
N SER A 97 11.53 -14.53 10.36
CA SER A 97 11.49 -14.05 11.74
C SER A 97 11.14 -12.57 11.70
N SER A 98 10.03 -12.22 12.33
CA SER A 98 9.44 -10.88 12.38
C SER A 98 10.29 -9.92 13.22
N SER A 99 11.56 -9.75 12.89
CA SER A 99 12.36 -8.60 13.30
C SER A 99 12.03 -7.42 12.38
N SER A 100 10.75 -7.03 12.36
CA SER A 100 10.33 -5.77 11.77
C SER A 100 10.51 -4.67 12.81
N ARG A 101 11.78 -4.39 13.15
CA ARG A 101 12.10 -3.12 13.81
C ARG A 101 11.89 -2.05 12.75
N GLU A 102 10.86 -1.23 12.94
CA GLU A 102 10.43 -0.11 12.11
C GLU A 102 11.62 0.67 11.53
N ILE A 103 12.08 0.31 10.33
CA ILE A 103 13.16 1.01 9.63
C ILE A 103 12.59 2.24 8.93
N PHE A 104 11.81 3.06 9.62
CA PHE A 104 11.56 4.45 9.25
C PHE A 104 10.79 5.10 10.40
N GLN A 105 11.51 5.67 11.36
CA GLN A 105 10.97 6.79 12.14
C GLN A 105 10.65 7.90 11.12
N GLY A 106 9.41 7.93 10.64
CA GLY A 106 8.96 8.88 9.65
C GLY A 106 9.09 10.29 10.21
N SER A 107 10.09 11.02 9.72
CA SER A 107 10.24 12.45 10.00
C SER A 107 8.94 13.18 9.61
N ARG A 108 8.68 14.36 10.19
CA ARG A 108 7.49 15.16 9.82
C ARG A 108 7.40 15.40 8.30
N PHE A 109 8.54 15.53 7.62
CA PHE A 109 8.62 15.64 6.17
C PHE A 109 8.16 14.37 5.44
N PHE A 110 8.53 13.18 5.92
CA PHE A 110 8.07 11.92 5.32
C PHE A 110 6.55 11.76 5.45
N ARG A 111 5.97 12.11 6.60
CA ARG A 111 4.50 12.10 6.78
C ARG A 111 3.82 13.08 5.83
N PHE A 112 4.34 14.31 5.72
CA PHE A 112 3.80 15.30 4.79
C PHE A 112 3.90 14.81 3.33
N TYR A 113 5.03 14.23 2.93
CA TYR A 113 5.22 13.66 1.60
C TYR A 113 4.18 12.56 1.31
N VAL A 114 3.96 11.63 2.24
CA VAL A 114 2.97 10.56 2.08
C VAL A 114 1.55 11.14 1.96
N VAL A 115 1.18 12.11 2.80
CA VAL A 115 -0.14 12.76 2.72
C VAL A 115 -0.32 13.52 1.39
N ALA A 116 0.70 14.26 0.96
CA ALA A 116 0.71 14.95 -0.33
C ALA A 116 0.58 13.96 -1.49
N GLY A 117 1.29 12.83 -1.43
CA GLY A 117 1.21 11.76 -2.40
C GLY A 117 -0.15 11.12 -2.52
N THR A 118 -0.79 10.79 -1.40
CA THR A 118 -2.15 10.25 -1.42
C THR A 118 -3.15 11.29 -1.94
N THR A 119 -2.97 12.56 -1.60
CA THR A 119 -3.85 13.64 -2.06
C THR A 119 -3.72 13.87 -3.57
N ILE A 120 -2.49 14.05 -4.06
CA ILE A 120 -2.20 14.34 -5.47
C ILE A 120 -2.41 13.10 -6.35
N GLY A 121 -2.03 11.92 -5.84
CA GLY A 121 -2.03 10.66 -6.59
C GLY A 121 -3.36 9.92 -6.59
N LEU A 122 -4.20 10.04 -5.55
CA LEU A 122 -5.45 9.29 -5.42
C LEU A 122 -6.67 10.20 -5.33
N PHE A 123 -6.74 11.07 -4.31
CA PHE A 123 -7.97 11.82 -4.03
C PHE A 123 -8.30 12.85 -5.10
N LEU A 124 -7.32 13.66 -5.53
CA LEU A 124 -7.54 14.68 -6.56
C LEU A 124 -7.88 14.07 -7.93
N PRO A 125 -7.18 13.03 -8.44
CA PRO A 125 -7.57 12.38 -9.69
C PRO A 125 -8.92 11.69 -9.59
N LEU A 126 -9.26 11.09 -8.45
CA LEU A 126 -10.59 10.53 -8.22
C LEU A 126 -11.68 11.60 -8.27
N ALA A 127 -11.48 12.74 -7.58
CA ALA A 127 -12.39 13.87 -7.64
C ALA A 127 -12.48 14.46 -9.05
N TYR A 128 -11.39 14.45 -9.83
CA TYR A 128 -11.38 14.90 -11.22
C TYR A 128 -12.22 13.97 -12.11
N VAL A 129 -12.10 12.65 -11.95
CA VAL A 129 -12.94 11.68 -12.68
C VAL A 129 -14.42 11.81 -12.30
N LEU A 130 -14.75 11.87 -11.01
CA LEU A 130 -16.13 12.05 -10.54
C LEU A 130 -16.72 13.39 -11.00
N GLY A 131 -15.94 14.47 -10.92
CA GLY A 131 -16.32 15.78 -11.41
C GLY A 131 -16.47 15.84 -12.93
N GLY A 132 -15.70 15.02 -13.65
CA GLY A 132 -15.82 14.82 -15.11
C GLY A 132 -17.13 14.11 -15.46
N PHE A 133 -17.48 13.03 -14.76
CA PHE A 133 -18.78 12.37 -14.92
C PHE A 133 -19.95 13.31 -14.64
N ALA A 134 -19.89 14.07 -13.54
CA ALA A 134 -20.94 15.01 -13.17
C ALA A 134 -21.13 16.16 -14.18
N ARG A 135 -20.10 16.47 -14.98
CA ARG A 135 -20.11 17.52 -16.02
C ARG A 135 -20.28 16.97 -17.44
N GLY A 136 -20.28 15.66 -17.63
CA GLY A 136 -20.27 15.04 -18.96
C GLY A 136 -18.95 15.22 -19.73
N ASP A 137 -17.84 15.50 -19.03
CA ASP A 137 -16.52 15.67 -19.65
C ASP A 137 -15.84 14.31 -19.82
N GLU A 138 -16.21 13.60 -20.89
CA GLU A 138 -15.70 12.26 -21.20
C GLU A 138 -14.18 12.23 -21.37
N HIS A 139 -13.58 13.30 -21.87
CA HIS A 139 -12.12 13.42 -22.02
C HIS A 139 -11.42 13.46 -20.65
N ALA A 140 -11.93 14.24 -19.69
CA ALA A 140 -11.37 14.27 -18.34
C ALA A 140 -11.41 12.89 -17.68
N VAL A 141 -12.54 12.19 -17.82
CA VAL A 141 -12.75 10.85 -17.29
C VAL A 141 -11.78 9.87 -17.95
N ARG A 142 -11.77 9.81 -19.28
CA ARG A 142 -10.96 8.84 -20.04
C ARG A 142 -9.46 9.01 -19.81
N SER A 143 -8.99 10.24 -19.63
CA SER A 143 -7.57 10.51 -19.49
C SER A 143 -7.03 10.26 -18.08
N ALA A 144 -7.84 10.46 -17.04
CA ALA A 144 -7.43 10.23 -15.64
C ALA A 144 -7.73 8.81 -15.12
N THR A 145 -8.71 8.11 -15.68
CA THR A 145 -9.10 6.75 -15.24
C THR A 145 -7.96 5.72 -15.31
N PRO A 146 -7.14 5.64 -16.37
CA PRO A 146 -6.07 4.64 -16.44
C PRO A 146 -5.03 4.80 -15.31
N HIS A 147 -4.78 6.04 -14.87
CA HIS A 147 -3.89 6.32 -13.73
C HIS A 147 -4.47 5.76 -12.42
N LEU A 148 -5.74 6.00 -12.15
CA LEU A 148 -6.43 5.47 -10.97
C LEU A 148 -6.52 3.94 -10.99
N PHE A 149 -6.80 3.37 -12.17
CA PHE A 149 -6.84 1.92 -12.38
C PHE A 149 -5.50 1.26 -12.01
N LEU A 150 -4.38 1.77 -12.52
CA LEU A 150 -3.06 1.24 -12.21
C LEU A 150 -2.69 1.44 -10.74
N LEU A 151 -3.08 2.57 -10.13
CA LEU A 151 -2.86 2.80 -8.71
C LEU A 151 -3.62 1.79 -7.84
N SER A 152 -4.87 1.48 -8.18
CA SER A 152 -5.67 0.48 -7.47
C SER A 152 -5.08 -0.91 -7.62
N PHE A 153 -4.66 -1.29 -8.83
CA PHE A 153 -3.98 -2.57 -9.05
C PHE A 153 -2.66 -2.66 -8.32
N GLN A 154 -1.89 -1.57 -8.24
CA GLN A 154 -0.66 -1.53 -7.48
C GLN A 154 -0.93 -1.78 -5.99
N ILE A 155 -1.86 -1.04 -5.37
CA ILE A 155 -2.17 -1.19 -3.94
C ILE A 155 -2.68 -2.61 -3.67
N LEU A 156 -3.54 -3.16 -4.53
CA LEU A 156 -4.01 -4.54 -4.43
C LEU A 156 -2.85 -5.54 -4.52
N THR A 157 -1.95 -5.37 -5.50
CA THR A 157 -0.80 -6.26 -5.71
C THR A 157 0.17 -6.19 -4.54
N GLU A 158 0.44 -4.99 -4.01
CA GLU A 158 1.29 -4.79 -2.82
C GLU A 158 0.68 -5.46 -1.59
N ASN A 159 -0.62 -5.32 -1.37
CA ASN A 159 -1.32 -5.94 -0.25
C ASN A 159 -1.32 -7.46 -0.35
N VAL A 160 -1.62 -8.02 -1.53
CA VAL A 160 -1.60 -9.47 -1.77
C VAL A 160 -0.19 -10.04 -1.56
N ILE A 161 0.84 -9.40 -2.11
CA ILE A 161 2.25 -9.86 -2.00
C ILE A 161 2.81 -9.64 -0.59
N SER A 162 2.32 -8.65 0.15
CA SER A 162 2.70 -8.43 1.55
C SER A 162 1.99 -9.39 2.50
N GLY A 163 0.71 -9.71 2.21
CA GLY A 163 -0.09 -10.68 2.96
C GLY A 163 0.36 -12.12 2.74
N LEU A 164 0.88 -12.43 1.55
CA LEU A 164 1.55 -13.68 1.27
C LEU A 164 3.01 -13.56 1.73
N SER A 165 3.36 -14.14 2.88
CA SER A 165 4.74 -14.22 3.40
C SER A 165 5.72 -14.97 2.47
N LEU A 166 5.26 -15.42 1.31
CA LEU A 166 5.94 -16.16 0.26
C LEU A 166 6.84 -15.30 -0.64
N PHE A 167 6.76 -13.98 -0.57
CA PHE A 167 7.51 -13.09 -1.46
C PHE A 167 8.69 -12.43 -0.76
N SER A 168 9.85 -12.51 -1.38
CA SER A 168 11.09 -11.90 -0.91
C SER A 168 11.03 -10.36 -0.96
N PRO A 169 11.80 -9.66 -0.12
CA PRO A 169 11.87 -8.19 -0.12
C PRO A 169 12.12 -7.53 -1.50
N PRO A 170 12.99 -8.07 -2.39
CA PRO A 170 13.22 -7.47 -3.70
C PRO A 170 12.00 -7.56 -4.61
N VAL A 171 11.28 -8.69 -4.60
CA VAL A 171 10.05 -8.85 -5.38
C VAL A 171 8.98 -7.87 -4.91
N ARG A 172 8.83 -7.70 -3.59
CA ARG A 172 7.95 -6.67 -3.01
C ARG A 172 8.32 -5.26 -3.45
N ALA A 173 9.61 -4.95 -3.53
CA ALA A 173 10.07 -3.63 -3.95
C ALA A 173 9.89 -3.36 -5.46
N LEU A 174 9.92 -4.42 -6.28
CA LEU A 174 9.68 -4.32 -7.71
C LEU A 174 8.21 -4.03 -8.06
N VAL A 175 7.25 -4.36 -7.19
CA VAL A 175 5.82 -4.07 -7.41
C VAL A 175 5.59 -2.55 -7.61
N PRO A 176 5.83 -1.67 -6.62
CA PRO A 176 5.64 -0.24 -6.80
C PRO A 176 6.52 0.31 -7.91
N LEU A 177 7.69 -0.28 -8.17
CA LEU A 177 8.58 0.14 -9.23
C LEU A 177 7.94 -0.05 -10.61
N LEU A 178 7.52 -1.27 -10.94
CA LEU A 178 6.92 -1.60 -12.24
C LEU A 178 5.66 -0.77 -12.49
N TYR A 179 4.77 -0.67 -11.49
CA TYR A 179 3.57 0.13 -11.60
C TYR A 179 3.86 1.63 -11.71
N THR A 180 4.86 2.17 -10.99
CA THR A 180 5.24 3.59 -11.11
C THR A 180 5.81 3.89 -12.49
N VAL A 181 6.66 3.02 -13.04
CA VAL A 181 7.21 3.18 -14.40
C VAL A 181 6.07 3.23 -15.42
N ARG A 182 5.14 2.26 -15.40
CA ARG A 182 3.99 2.27 -16.31
C ARG A 182 3.12 3.52 -16.11
N ARG A 183 2.87 3.90 -14.87
CA ARG A 183 2.07 5.06 -14.51
C ARG A 183 2.65 6.37 -15.05
N ILE A 184 3.97 6.54 -15.11
CA ILE A 184 4.56 7.74 -15.72
C ILE A 184 4.12 7.89 -17.18
N PHE A 185 4.11 6.81 -17.97
CA PHE A 185 3.64 6.86 -19.35
C PHE A 185 2.16 7.23 -19.44
N VAL A 186 1.32 6.65 -18.57
CA VAL A 186 -0.10 6.98 -18.50
C VAL A 186 -0.33 8.45 -18.13
N ILE A 187 0.44 8.98 -17.16
CA ILE A 187 0.35 10.40 -16.78
C ILE A 187 0.84 11.30 -17.92
N LEU A 188 1.90 10.90 -18.65
CA LEU A 188 2.35 11.65 -19.82
C LEU A 188 1.27 11.71 -20.89
N ASP A 189 0.54 10.63 -21.14
CA ASP A 189 -0.57 10.62 -22.09
C ASP A 189 -1.75 11.45 -21.59
N TRP A 190 -2.05 11.42 -20.28
CA TRP A 190 -3.02 12.34 -19.68
C TRP A 190 -2.60 13.80 -19.85
N MET A 191 -1.33 14.12 -19.61
CA MET A 191 -0.80 15.47 -19.77
C MET A 191 -0.89 15.92 -21.24
N LYS A 192 -0.52 15.06 -22.20
CA LYS A 192 -0.69 15.37 -23.64
C LYS A 192 -2.15 15.65 -23.97
N ASP A 193 -3.08 14.83 -23.48
CA ASP A 193 -4.50 14.98 -23.79
C ASP A 193 -5.07 16.31 -23.28
N VAL A 194 -4.80 16.69 -22.02
CA VAL A 194 -5.33 17.94 -21.44
C VAL A 194 -4.63 19.19 -22.01
N TRP A 195 -3.39 19.06 -22.50
CA TRP A 195 -2.67 20.18 -23.10
C TRP A 195 -2.93 20.37 -24.59
N LEU A 196 -3.11 19.28 -25.35
CA LEU A 196 -3.21 19.33 -26.81
C LEU A 196 -4.64 19.15 -27.34
N ASN A 197 -5.46 18.31 -26.69
CA ASN A 197 -6.78 17.95 -27.22
C ASN A 197 -7.91 18.81 -26.64
N LYS A 198 -7.69 19.46 -25.50
CA LYS A 198 -8.65 20.42 -24.94
C LYS A 198 -8.28 21.85 -25.29
N THR A 199 -9.23 22.54 -25.92
CA THR A 199 -9.19 23.99 -26.15
C THR A 199 -10.38 24.66 -25.47
N LEU A 200 -10.14 25.78 -24.80
CA LEU A 200 -11.22 26.59 -24.23
C LEU A 200 -11.96 27.35 -25.35
N PRO A 201 -13.30 27.34 -25.38
CA PRO A 201 -14.05 28.21 -26.27
C PRO A 201 -13.81 29.68 -25.87
N ALA A 202 -13.81 30.59 -26.86
CA ALA A 202 -13.49 32.00 -26.64
C ALA A 202 -14.42 32.73 -25.65
N ASN A 203 -15.64 32.22 -25.45
CA ASN A 203 -16.64 32.74 -24.50
C ASN A 203 -16.83 31.82 -23.27
N ALA A 204 -15.82 31.05 -22.88
CA ALA A 204 -15.91 30.12 -21.75
C ALA A 204 -16.26 30.85 -20.45
N GLN A 205 -17.19 30.28 -19.68
CA GLN A 205 -17.48 30.80 -18.35
C GLN A 205 -16.31 30.53 -17.40
N PHE A 206 -16.19 31.36 -16.35
CA PHE A 206 -15.13 31.21 -15.35
C PHE A 206 -15.05 29.78 -14.77
N LYS A 207 -16.19 29.11 -14.60
CA LYS A 207 -16.25 27.71 -14.10
C LYS A 207 -15.56 26.73 -15.04
N ASP A 208 -15.70 26.90 -16.36
CA ASP A 208 -15.09 26.03 -17.37
C ASP A 208 -13.59 26.30 -17.49
N VAL A 209 -13.19 27.58 -17.41
CA VAL A 209 -11.79 27.99 -17.35
C VAL A 209 -11.09 27.40 -16.12
N ALA A 210 -11.73 27.47 -14.95
CA ALA A 210 -11.19 26.90 -13.72
C ALA A 210 -11.08 25.37 -13.81
N TRP A 211 -12.08 24.68 -14.35
CA TRP A 211 -12.06 23.22 -14.53
C TRP A 211 -10.94 22.78 -15.48
N PHE A 212 -10.75 23.52 -16.57
CA PHE A 212 -9.71 23.29 -17.55
C PHE A 212 -8.31 23.41 -16.93
N TRP A 213 -8.05 24.49 -16.20
CA TRP A 213 -6.78 24.70 -15.50
C TRP A 213 -6.55 23.71 -14.37
N PHE A 214 -7.61 23.29 -13.68
CA PHE A 214 -7.53 22.27 -12.63
C PHE A 214 -7.00 20.95 -13.20
N GLY A 215 -7.56 20.46 -14.32
CA GLY A 215 -7.07 19.25 -14.99
C GLY A 215 -5.60 19.33 -15.42
N ARG A 216 -5.19 20.45 -16.00
CA ARG A 216 -3.78 20.67 -16.44
C ARG A 216 -2.82 20.66 -15.26
N SER A 217 -3.15 21.42 -14.23
CA SER A 217 -2.32 21.55 -13.03
C SER A 217 -2.21 20.21 -12.31
N LEU A 218 -3.32 19.45 -12.28
CA LEU A 218 -3.36 18.14 -11.65
C LEU A 218 -2.51 17.10 -12.39
N ALA A 219 -2.57 17.07 -13.73
CA ALA A 219 -1.73 16.18 -14.54
C ALA A 219 -0.23 16.48 -14.34
N VAL A 220 0.15 17.76 -14.37
CA VAL A 220 1.54 18.19 -14.15
C VAL A 220 2.00 17.86 -12.73
N ALA A 221 1.19 18.12 -11.71
CA ALA A 221 1.50 17.80 -10.32
C ALA A 221 1.72 16.29 -10.12
N ASN A 222 0.87 15.45 -10.72
CA ASN A 222 1.04 13.99 -10.70
C ASN A 222 2.34 13.58 -11.38
N PHE A 223 2.64 14.14 -12.56
CA PHE A 223 3.86 13.81 -13.29
C PHE A 223 5.11 14.12 -12.46
N ILE A 224 5.19 15.32 -11.89
CA ILE A 224 6.32 15.75 -11.05
C ILE A 224 6.43 14.85 -9.82
N TYR A 225 5.30 14.62 -9.12
CA TYR A 225 5.29 13.81 -7.90
C TYR A 225 5.79 12.38 -8.17
N PHE A 226 5.23 11.69 -9.17
CA PHE A 226 5.61 10.31 -9.46
C PHE A 226 7.01 10.20 -10.10
N SER A 227 7.49 11.24 -10.80
CA SER A 227 8.87 11.29 -11.27
C SER A 227 9.86 11.41 -10.13
N ILE A 228 9.62 12.31 -9.17
CA ILE A 228 10.43 12.43 -7.95
C ILE A 228 10.35 11.14 -7.14
N ASN A 229 9.17 10.53 -7.02
CA ASN A 229 9.01 9.25 -6.33
C ASN A 229 9.84 8.15 -6.99
N LEU A 230 9.85 8.08 -8.33
CA LEU A 230 10.59 7.07 -9.07
C LEU A 230 12.11 7.28 -8.96
N PHE A 231 12.59 8.46 -9.36
CA PHE A 231 14.02 8.74 -9.49
C PHE A 231 14.69 9.17 -8.19
N GLY A 232 13.94 9.73 -7.25
CA GLY A 232 14.46 10.21 -5.97
C GLY A 232 14.30 9.22 -4.81
N PHE A 233 13.34 8.29 -4.88
CA PHE A 233 13.04 7.38 -3.77
C PHE A 233 13.07 5.89 -4.18
N LEU A 234 12.28 5.48 -5.17
CA LEU A 234 12.14 4.07 -5.55
C LEU A 234 13.45 3.47 -6.05
N ILE A 235 14.04 4.08 -7.09
CA ILE A 235 15.26 3.57 -7.73
C ILE A 235 16.49 3.72 -6.82
N PRO A 236 16.84 4.91 -6.28
CA PRO A 236 18.10 5.09 -5.58
C PRO A 236 18.11 4.57 -4.14
N ARG A 237 16.94 4.43 -3.50
CA ARG A 237 16.88 4.14 -2.05
C ARG A 237 16.10 2.88 -1.73
N PHE A 238 14.90 2.72 -2.29
CA PHE A 238 14.03 1.61 -1.93
C PHE A 238 14.52 0.29 -2.52
N LEU A 239 14.88 0.28 -3.80
CA LEU A 239 15.33 -0.91 -4.51
C LEU A 239 16.68 -1.46 -3.97
N PRO A 240 17.74 -0.65 -3.77
CA PRO A 240 19.01 -1.14 -3.22
C PRO A 240 18.86 -1.71 -1.81
N ARG A 241 18.06 -1.05 -0.96
CA ARG A 241 17.78 -1.54 0.40
C ARG A 241 17.05 -2.88 0.41
N ALA A 242 16.16 -3.10 -0.55
CA ALA A 242 15.45 -4.37 -0.67
C ALA A 242 16.40 -5.51 -1.07
N PHE A 243 17.34 -5.25 -1.98
CA PHE A 243 18.39 -6.20 -2.33
C PHE A 243 19.35 -6.47 -1.18
N GLU A 244 19.86 -5.42 -0.53
CA GLU A 244 20.76 -5.54 0.63
C GLU A 244 20.14 -6.39 1.74
N ARG A 245 18.87 -6.14 2.07
CA ARG A 245 18.13 -6.93 3.06
C ARG A 245 18.02 -8.41 2.65
N TYR A 246 17.74 -8.68 1.39
CA TYR A 246 17.62 -10.05 0.90
C TYR A 246 18.93 -10.83 0.96
N PHE A 247 20.04 -10.21 0.52
CA PHE A 247 21.35 -10.86 0.57
C PHE A 247 21.80 -11.09 2.02
N LYS A 248 21.59 -10.10 2.90
CA LYS A 248 21.89 -10.27 4.33
C LYS A 248 21.07 -11.39 4.98
N GLU A 249 19.77 -11.47 4.70
CA GLU A 249 18.92 -12.55 5.20
C GLU A 249 19.39 -13.93 4.69
N ARG A 250 19.88 -14.01 3.44
CA ARG A 250 20.46 -15.24 2.89
C ARG A 250 21.76 -15.64 3.58
N ASP A 251 22.70 -14.70 3.75
CA ASP A 251 23.99 -14.97 4.40
C ASP A 251 23.80 -15.45 5.85
N GLU A 252 22.85 -14.84 6.57
CA GLU A 252 22.50 -15.26 7.94
C GLU A 252 21.92 -16.69 7.98
N LEU A 253 21.09 -17.07 7.00
CA LEU A 253 20.53 -18.42 6.91
C LEU A 253 21.60 -19.46 6.55
N GLU A 254 22.52 -19.13 5.65
CA GLU A 254 23.66 -19.98 5.32
C GLU A 254 24.57 -20.19 6.54
N SER A 255 24.88 -19.12 7.29
CA SER A 255 25.68 -19.24 8.51
C SER A 255 25.02 -20.11 9.58
N LYS A 256 23.70 -20.01 9.76
CA LYS A 256 22.94 -20.83 10.71
C LYS A 256 22.91 -22.29 10.28
N SER A 257 22.73 -22.55 8.98
CA SER A 257 22.76 -23.93 8.47
C SER A 257 24.13 -24.58 8.63
N VAL A 258 25.22 -23.82 8.47
CA VAL A 258 26.59 -24.31 8.71
C VAL A 258 26.81 -24.59 10.20
N GLU A 259 26.38 -23.70 11.08
CA GLU A 259 26.52 -23.89 12.54
C GLU A 259 25.68 -25.08 13.05
N ASP A 260 24.45 -25.24 12.54
CA ASP A 260 23.58 -26.38 12.87
C ASP A 260 24.20 -27.70 12.39
N LYS A 261 24.78 -27.73 11.19
CA LYS A 261 25.50 -28.91 10.67
C LYS A 261 26.74 -29.22 11.52
N ARG A 262 27.49 -28.21 11.96
CA ARG A 262 28.66 -28.38 12.81
C ARG A 262 28.28 -28.90 14.19
N SER A 263 27.22 -28.35 14.79
CA SER A 263 26.66 -28.79 16.07
C SER A 263 26.13 -30.22 15.99
N ALA A 264 25.45 -30.58 14.90
CA ALA A 264 25.00 -31.95 14.66
C ALA A 264 26.16 -32.93 14.47
N ALA A 265 27.25 -32.52 13.79
CA ALA A 265 28.44 -33.34 13.64
C ALA A 265 29.20 -33.53 14.96
N ALA A 266 29.29 -32.48 15.80
CA ALA A 266 29.89 -32.55 17.13
C ALA A 266 29.11 -33.49 18.07
N ASN A 267 27.78 -33.35 18.12
CA ASN A 267 26.90 -34.23 18.91
C ASN A 267 26.95 -35.69 18.43
N LYS A 268 27.25 -35.95 17.15
CA LYS A 268 27.38 -37.30 16.59
C LYS A 268 28.74 -37.96 16.91
N LEU A 269 29.74 -37.19 17.34
CA LEU A 269 31.04 -37.69 17.79
C LEU A 269 31.08 -38.00 19.30
N GLU A 270 30.09 -37.54 20.08
CA GLU A 270 29.90 -37.91 21.49
C GLU A 270 28.92 -39.08 21.70
N PRO A 271 29.18 -40.24 21.10
CA PRO A 271 29.01 -41.47 21.87
C PRO A 271 30.23 -42.39 21.68
N VAL A 272 30.59 -43.13 22.73
CA VAL A 272 31.71 -44.11 22.83
C VAL A 272 32.98 -43.55 23.50
N ALA A 273 32.86 -43.01 24.71
CA ALA A 273 34.01 -42.90 25.63
C ALA A 273 33.75 -43.34 27.08
N ASP A 274 32.52 -43.68 27.48
CA ASP A 274 32.21 -44.08 28.87
C ASP A 274 31.49 -45.43 28.97
N LYS A 275 32.14 -46.50 28.50
CA LYS A 275 31.76 -47.86 28.88
C LYS A 275 32.94 -48.82 28.91
N LYS A 276 33.98 -48.48 29.66
CA LYS A 276 34.99 -49.46 30.09
C LYS A 276 35.81 -48.97 31.28
N SER A 277 35.35 -49.31 32.47
CA SER A 277 36.19 -49.47 33.66
C SER A 277 35.37 -50.19 34.73
N ASP A 278 35.72 -51.47 34.89
CA ASP A 278 35.71 -52.37 36.05
C ASP A 278 34.66 -52.19 37.17
#